data_AF-A0A496UMR2-F1
#
_entry.id   AF-A0A496UMR2-F1
#
_cell.length_a   1.000
_cell.length_b   1.000
_cell.length_c   1.000
_cell.angle_alpha   90.00
_cell.angle_beta   90.00
_cell.angle_gamma   90.00
#
_symmetry.space_group_name_H-M   'P 1'
#
loop_
_entity.id
_entity.type
_entity.pdbx_description
1 polymer ?
#
loop_
_entity_poly.entity_id
_entity_poly.type
_entity_poly.pdbx_seq_one_letter_code
_entity_poly.pdbx_strand_id
1 'polypeptide(L)'
;MNPFEENQCSLGRFQEVSYLKILYRKLFPPLFTVRIKSGEACLANGKLTTSFLGDCTEIARKNRIPSGWIWGCSSPGGTRLEFSSEISKRDRQRFRNAAGVHRL
;
A
#
# COMPACT_ATOMS: atom_id res chain seq x y z
N MET A 1 -25.93 -0.86 34.35
CA MET A 1 -25.13 0.18 33.65
C MET A 1 -24.18 -0.51 32.69
N ASN A 2 -24.51 -0.41 31.40
CA ASN A 2 -23.76 -0.77 30.18
C ASN A 2 -24.79 -0.65 29.04
N PRO A 3 -24.39 -0.53 27.76
CA PRO A 3 -23.34 0.29 27.15
C PRO A 3 -23.94 1.03 25.91
N PHE A 4 -23.11 1.69 25.08
CA PHE A 4 -23.43 2.26 23.75
C PHE A 4 -24.29 3.54 23.68
N GLU A 5 -23.65 4.67 23.34
CA GLU A 5 -24.05 5.60 22.26
C GLU A 5 -22.75 6.30 21.80
N GLU A 6 -22.20 6.01 20.62
CA GLU A 6 -22.57 6.56 19.30
C GLU A 6 -22.38 8.07 19.14
N ASN A 7 -21.89 8.42 17.94
CA ASN A 7 -21.77 9.73 17.29
C ASN A 7 -20.38 10.39 17.37
N GLN A 8 -19.71 10.78 16.28
CA GLN A 8 -20.04 10.88 14.86
C GLN A 8 -18.69 10.96 14.12
N CYS A 9 -18.36 10.00 13.27
CA CYS A 9 -17.24 10.14 12.34
C CYS A 9 -17.81 10.32 10.94
N SER A 10 -17.68 11.54 10.45
CA SER A 10 -18.36 12.11 9.30
C SER A 10 -18.18 11.26 8.04
N LEU A 11 -19.32 10.91 7.44
CA LEU A 11 -19.45 10.49 6.05
C LEU A 11 -18.72 11.46 5.13
N GLY A 12 -17.74 10.96 4.39
CA GLY A 12 -17.00 11.77 3.43
C GLY A 12 -16.14 10.93 2.51
N ARG A 13 -16.69 10.65 1.31
CA ARG A 13 -15.98 10.19 0.10
C ARG A 13 -15.82 8.66 -0.01
N PHE A 14 -16.94 7.99 -0.33
CA PHE A 14 -16.91 6.77 -1.13
C PHE A 14 -16.07 7.06 -2.39
N GLN A 15 -14.84 6.54 -2.42
CA GLN A 15 -14.06 6.51 -3.64
C GLN A 15 -14.69 5.47 -4.55
N GLU A 16 -15.10 5.89 -5.75
CA GLU A 16 -15.37 5.00 -6.86
C GLU A 16 -14.14 4.12 -7.10
N VAL A 17 -14.14 2.94 -6.51
CA VAL A 17 -13.19 1.90 -6.87
C VAL A 17 -13.64 1.46 -8.25
N SER A 18 -13.02 2.00 -9.32
CA SER A 18 -13.32 1.55 -10.68
C SER A 18 -13.26 0.03 -10.70
N TYR A 19 -14.39 -0.63 -10.92
CA TYR A 19 -14.54 -2.10 -10.93
C TYR A 19 -13.45 -2.78 -11.79
N LEU A 20 -13.00 -2.09 -12.84
CA LEU A 20 -11.87 -2.46 -13.69
C LEU A 20 -10.57 -2.78 -12.93
N LYS A 21 -10.22 -2.02 -11.88
CA LYS A 21 -9.00 -2.29 -11.09
C LYS A 21 -9.10 -3.57 -10.28
N ILE A 22 -10.31 -3.87 -9.77
CA ILE A 22 -10.57 -5.11 -9.03
C ILE A 22 -10.48 -6.30 -9.99
N LEU A 23 -11.07 -6.18 -11.18
CA LEU A 23 -11.04 -7.21 -12.20
C LEU A 23 -9.62 -7.44 -12.74
N TYR A 24 -8.87 -6.36 -13.01
CA TYR A 24 -7.49 -6.42 -13.47
C TYR A 24 -6.59 -7.16 -12.48
N ARG A 25 -6.78 -6.97 -11.18
CA ARG A 25 -6.02 -7.68 -10.13
C ARG A 25 -6.34 -9.16 -10.00
N LYS A 26 -7.53 -9.59 -10.45
CA LYS A 26 -7.87 -11.02 -10.56
C LYS A 26 -7.18 -11.66 -11.75
N LEU A 27 -7.07 -10.93 -12.86
CA LEU A 27 -6.44 -11.41 -14.09
C LEU A 27 -4.90 -11.35 -14.03
N PHE A 28 -4.36 -10.35 -13.35
CA PHE A 28 -2.93 -10.12 -13.18
C PHE A 28 -2.62 -9.97 -11.68
N PRO A 29 -2.43 -11.09 -10.96
CA PRO A 29 -2.14 -11.04 -9.54
C PRO A 29 -0.79 -10.33 -9.31
N PRO A 30 -0.70 -9.49 -8.28
CA PRO A 30 0.56 -8.84 -7.93
C PRO A 30 1.59 -9.89 -7.46
N LEU A 31 2.85 -9.70 -7.82
CA LEU A 31 3.99 -10.51 -7.38
C LEU A 31 4.14 -10.49 -5.87
N PHE A 32 3.86 -9.34 -5.26
CA PHE A 32 3.75 -9.18 -3.82
C PHE A 32 2.77 -8.09 -3.45
N THR A 33 2.27 -8.17 -2.21
CA THR A 33 1.41 -7.15 -1.60
C THR A 33 1.96 -6.80 -0.24
N VAL A 34 2.20 -5.51 -0.01
CA VAL A 34 2.59 -4.97 1.29
C VAL A 34 1.43 -4.14 1.82
N ARG A 35 1.10 -4.35 3.08
CA ARG A 35 0.10 -3.58 3.81
C ARG A 35 0.82 -2.68 4.81
N ILE A 36 0.49 -1.40 4.80
CA ILE A 36 0.86 -0.47 5.86
C ILE A 36 -0.28 -0.45 6.89
N LYS A 37 0.06 -0.68 8.16
CA LYS A 37 -0.87 -0.55 9.29
C LYS A 37 -0.14 0.10 10.46
N SER A 38 -0.68 1.19 10.99
CA SER A 38 -0.10 1.97 12.08
C SER A 38 1.34 2.41 11.80
N GLY A 39 1.65 2.73 10.55
CA GLY A 39 3.00 3.11 10.12
C GLY A 39 4.00 1.95 9.94
N GLU A 40 3.56 0.69 10.10
CA GLU A 40 4.39 -0.49 9.87
C GLU A 40 4.03 -1.18 8.56
N ALA A 41 5.05 -1.57 7.79
CA ALA A 41 4.86 -2.29 6.54
C ALA A 41 4.99 -3.80 6.77
N CYS A 42 3.93 -4.54 6.46
CA CYS A 42 3.88 -6.00 6.58
C CYS A 42 3.63 -6.63 5.21
N LEU A 43 4.28 -7.76 4.93
CA LEU A 43 3.99 -8.56 3.76
C LEU A 43 2.64 -9.26 3.93
N ALA A 44 1.69 -8.97 3.05
CA ALA A 44 0.38 -9.60 3.02
C ALA A 44 0.33 -10.79 2.06
N ASN A 45 1.08 -10.74 0.95
CA ASN A 45 1.14 -11.82 -0.04
C ASN A 45 2.44 -11.74 -0.86
N GLY A 46 2.86 -12.86 -1.44
CA GLY A 46 4.00 -12.97 -2.34
C GLY A 46 5.34 -13.19 -1.63
N LYS A 47 6.43 -12.80 -2.29
CA LYS A 47 7.79 -12.85 -1.74
C LYS A 47 8.45 -11.50 -1.86
N LEU A 48 9.11 -11.07 -0.79
CA LEU A 48 9.79 -9.78 -0.71
C LEU A 48 10.97 -9.89 0.24
N THR A 49 12.04 -9.12 -0.01
CA THR A 49 13.17 -9.06 0.90
C THR A 49 12.79 -8.34 2.19
N THR A 50 13.33 -8.79 3.32
CA THR A 50 13.15 -8.15 4.62
C THR A 50 13.71 -6.72 4.63
N SER A 51 14.78 -6.47 3.88
CA SER A 51 15.37 -5.14 3.71
C SER A 51 14.40 -4.15 3.08
N PHE A 52 13.70 -4.52 2.00
CA PHE A 52 12.72 -3.63 1.39
C PHE A 52 11.49 -3.39 2.27
N LEU A 53 11.05 -4.38 3.07
CA LEU A 53 10.01 -4.17 4.09
C LEU A 53 10.46 -3.19 5.18
N GLY A 54 11.73 -3.26 5.59
CA GLY A 54 12.35 -2.31 6.50
C GLY A 54 12.26 -0.88 5.97
N ASP A 55 12.70 -0.68 4.72
CA ASP A 55 12.64 0.63 4.05
C ASP A 55 11.20 1.13 3.93
N CYS A 56 10.25 0.25 3.61
CA CYS A 56 8.83 0.62 3.54
C CYS A 56 8.31 1.09 4.91
N THR A 57 8.73 0.43 5.99
CA THR A 57 8.38 0.82 7.37
C THR A 57 9.01 2.16 7.73
N GLU A 58 10.28 2.38 7.39
CA GLU A 58 10.95 3.66 7.65
C GLU A 58 10.25 4.81 6.89
N ILE A 59 9.96 4.61 5.61
CA ILE A 59 9.24 5.60 4.79
C ILE A 59 7.86 5.88 5.39
N ALA A 60 7.12 4.85 5.80
CA ALA A 60 5.80 5.01 6.39
C ALA A 60 5.86 5.80 7.70
N ARG A 61 6.79 5.48 8.60
CA ARG A 61 6.98 6.19 9.88
C ARG A 61 7.43 7.63 9.67
N LYS A 62 8.46 7.86 8.84
CA LYS A 62 9.03 9.19 8.58
C LYS A 62 8.02 10.16 7.97
N ASN A 63 7.11 9.65 7.15
CA ASN A 63 6.07 10.46 6.49
C ASN A 63 4.70 10.37 7.17
N ARG A 64 4.62 9.75 8.35
CA ARG A 64 3.39 9.59 9.13
C ARG A 64 2.24 8.99 8.31
N ILE A 65 2.54 7.95 7.52
CA ILE A 65 1.55 7.24 6.71
C ILE A 65 0.90 6.18 7.60
N PRO A 66 -0.35 6.36 8.06
CA PRO A 66 -0.96 5.47 9.04
C PRO A 66 -1.38 4.14 8.43
N SER A 67 -1.77 4.14 7.16
CA SER A 67 -2.29 2.98 6.45
C SER A 67 -2.14 3.12 4.94
N GLY A 68 -2.19 1.98 4.26
CA GLY A 68 -2.18 1.92 2.81
C GLY A 68 -1.78 0.56 2.29
N TRP A 69 -1.83 0.40 0.97
CA TRP A 69 -1.40 -0.81 0.28
C TRP A 69 -0.41 -0.48 -0.82
N ILE A 70 0.59 -1.33 -0.95
CA ILE A 70 1.59 -1.30 -2.00
C ILE A 70 1.52 -2.66 -2.71
N TRP A 71 1.39 -2.62 -4.03
CA TRP A 71 1.35 -3.82 -4.87
C TRP A 71 2.53 -3.79 -5.83
N GLY A 72 3.31 -4.88 -5.85
CA GLY A 72 4.33 -5.11 -6.87
C GLY A 72 3.70 -5.84 -8.05
N CYS A 73 3.50 -5.16 -9.17
CA CYS A 73 2.95 -5.73 -10.39
C CYS A 73 4.08 -6.04 -11.39
N SER A 74 3.99 -7.17 -12.09
CA SER A 74 4.93 -7.51 -13.16
C SER A 74 4.82 -6.50 -14.31
N SER A 75 5.95 -6.10 -14.86
CA SER A 75 6.06 -5.20 -16.01
C SER A 75 7.23 -5.64 -16.91
N PRO A 76 7.24 -5.33 -18.23
CA PRO A 76 8.32 -5.77 -19.13
C PRO A 76 9.74 -5.38 -18.69
N GLY A 77 9.89 -4.35 -17.86
CA GLY A 77 11.18 -3.87 -17.34
C GLY A 77 11.46 -4.18 -15.87
N GLY A 78 10.69 -5.08 -15.22
CA GLY A 78 10.84 -5.43 -13.81
C GLY A 78 9.54 -5.23 -13.00
N THR A 79 9.65 -4.96 -11.71
CA THR A 79 8.47 -4.75 -10.87
C THR A 79 8.02 -3.30 -10.85
N ARG A 80 6.76 -3.07 -11.22
CA ARG A 80 6.10 -1.76 -11.08
C ARG A 80 5.31 -1.70 -9.78
N LEU A 81 5.55 -0.65 -8.99
CA LEU A 81 4.74 -0.39 -7.80
C LEU A 81 3.43 0.35 -8.11
N GLU A 82 2.33 -0.24 -7.64
CA GLU A 82 1.03 0.40 -7.50
C GLU A 82 0.70 0.68 -6.03
N PHE A 83 -0.16 1.67 -5.82
CA PHE A 83 -0.44 2.18 -4.47
C PHE A 83 -1.92 2.44 -4.29
N SER A 84 -2.39 2.28 -3.06
CA SER A 84 -3.72 2.69 -2.68
C SER A 84 -3.82 4.21 -2.57
N SER A 85 -5.03 4.72 -2.47
CA SER A 85 -5.29 6.16 -2.50
C SER A 85 -4.80 6.89 -1.25
N GLU A 86 -4.68 6.17 -0.12
CA GLU A 86 -4.19 6.65 1.17
C GLU A 86 -2.72 7.08 1.13
N ILE A 87 -1.94 6.52 0.20
CA ILE A 87 -0.54 6.90 0.00
C ILE A 87 -0.49 8.07 -0.99
N SER A 88 0.00 9.22 -0.54
CA SER A 88 0.06 10.45 -1.34
C SER A 88 1.01 10.29 -2.54
N LYS A 89 0.79 11.03 -3.64
CA LYS A 89 1.68 10.97 -4.83
C LYS A 89 3.14 11.26 -4.48
N ARG A 90 3.39 12.17 -3.53
CA ARG A 90 4.73 12.51 -3.05
C ARG A 90 5.41 11.32 -2.38
N ASP A 91 4.67 10.58 -1.56
CA ASP A 91 5.19 9.42 -0.83
C ASP A 91 5.37 8.22 -1.73
N ARG A 92 4.48 8.01 -2.72
CA ARG A 92 4.61 6.97 -3.75
C ARG A 92 5.98 7.01 -4.43
N GLN A 93 6.49 8.20 -4.71
CA GLN A 93 7.80 8.33 -5.34
C GLN A 93 8.93 7.82 -4.43
N ARG A 94 8.83 7.99 -3.11
CA ARG A 94 9.82 7.50 -2.16
C ARG A 94 9.88 5.98 -2.14
N PHE A 95 8.71 5.33 -2.13
CA PHE A 95 8.63 3.87 -2.23
C PHE A 95 9.21 3.35 -3.55
N ARG A 96 8.97 4.04 -4.67
CA ARG A 96 9.58 3.68 -5.96
C ARG A 96 11.10 3.82 -5.95
N ASN A 97 11.62 4.88 -5.33
CA ASN A 97 13.06 5.05 -5.20
C ASN A 97 13.67 3.91 -4.38
N ALA A 98 13.05 3.52 -3.26
CA ALA A 98 13.47 2.35 -2.50
C ALA A 98 13.41 1.06 -3.34
N ALA A 99 12.34 0.83 -4.10
CA ALA A 99 12.25 -0.33 -5.00
C ALA A 99 13.37 -0.36 -6.04
N GLY A 100 13.78 0.79 -6.57
CA GLY A 100 14.91 0.90 -7.49
C GLY A 100 16.25 0.51 -6.85
N VAL A 101 16.46 0.82 -5.57
CA VAL A 101 17.65 0.41 -4.82
C VAL A 101 17.70 -1.11 -4.64
N HIS A 102 16.56 -1.73 -4.34
CA HIS A 102 16.46 -3.19 -4.15
C HIS A 102 16.36 -3.97 -5.46
N ARG A 103 16.37 -3.29 -6.62
CA ARG A 103 16.27 -3.88 -7.97
C ARG A 103 15.08 -4.85 -8.10
N LEU A 104 13.91 -4.42 -7.60
CA LEU A 104 12.66 -5.18 -7.68
C LEU A 104 12.16 -5.33 -9.13
#